data_AF-A0A847SRR6-F1
#
_entry.id   AF-A0A847SRR6-F1
#
_cell.length_a   1.000
_cell.length_b   1.000
_cell.length_c   1.000
_cell.angle_alpha   90.00
_cell.angle_beta   90.00
_cell.angle_gamma   90.00
#
_symmetry.space_group_name_H-M   'P 1'
#
loop_
_entity.id
_entity.type
_entity.pdbx_description
1 polymer ?
#
loop_
_entity_poly.entity_id
_entity_poly.type
_entity_poly.pdbx_seq_one_letter_code
_entity_poly.pdbx_strand_id
1 'polypeptide(L)'
;MKYPEYELKIRLDKIFPSLPDTKIPSEDIMHRIASLPIYIRTQTCMEMGWDDAKYYRKVSGNVIMTLEEEKRFMEIASKAMKKYSDYVFNRYILPKRRVRKKAYKKFD
;
A
#
# COMPACT_ATOMS: atom_id res chain seq x y z
N MET A 1 -21.93 14.49 20.19
CA MET A 1 -21.18 13.23 19.90
C MET A 1 -19.84 13.64 19.28
N LYS A 2 -18.74 13.50 20.03
CA LYS A 2 -17.38 13.82 19.54
C LYS A 2 -16.85 12.59 18.79
N TYR A 3 -16.51 12.74 17.51
CA TYR A 3 -15.86 11.69 16.74
C TYR A 3 -14.45 11.44 17.32
N PRO A 4 -14.05 10.19 17.61
CA PRO A 4 -12.70 9.93 18.09
C PRO A 4 -11.70 10.13 16.95
N GLU A 5 -10.78 11.08 17.12
CA GLU A 5 -9.74 11.48 16.16
C GLU A 5 -8.54 10.50 16.07
N TYR A 6 -8.67 9.23 16.49
CA TYR A 6 -7.48 8.44 16.84
C TYR A 6 -7.30 7.08 16.15
N GLU A 7 -8.15 6.71 15.21
CA GLU A 7 -7.92 5.52 14.38
C GLU A 7 -7.77 5.94 12.92
N LEU A 8 -6.52 6.16 12.50
CA LEU A 8 -6.00 6.01 11.12
C LEU A 8 -4.62 6.67 10.99
N LYS A 9 -3.77 6.61 12.03
CA LYS A 9 -2.32 6.56 11.78
C LYS A 9 -2.02 5.15 11.25
N ILE A 10 -2.33 4.91 9.97
CA ILE A 10 -1.61 3.89 9.22
C ILE A 10 -0.17 4.38 9.21
N ARG A 11 0.62 3.89 10.16
CA ARG A 11 2.05 4.13 10.25
C ARG A 11 2.68 3.46 9.04
N LEU A 12 3.01 4.28 8.03
CA LEU A 12 3.50 3.87 6.71
C LEU A 12 4.91 3.30 6.73
N ASP A 13 5.64 3.64 7.79
CA ASP A 13 6.82 2.95 8.31
C ASP A 13 6.58 1.44 8.51
N LYS A 14 5.33 0.96 8.61
CA LYS A 14 5.05 -0.49 8.70
C LYS A 14 4.79 -1.18 7.36
N ILE A 15 4.56 -0.43 6.28
CA ILE A 15 4.34 -1.01 4.95
C ILE A 15 5.68 -1.10 4.21
N PHE A 16 6.52 -0.07 4.34
CA PHE A 16 7.85 -0.02 3.73
C PHE A 16 8.87 0.56 4.73
N PRO A 17 9.22 -0.17 5.81
CA PRO A 17 10.08 0.33 6.90
C PRO A 17 11.47 0.80 6.48
N SER A 18 11.93 0.42 5.29
CA SER A 18 13.28 0.68 4.80
C SER A 18 13.37 1.76 3.71
N LEU A 19 12.25 2.42 3.34
CA LEU A 19 12.30 3.47 2.31
C LEU A 19 12.64 4.84 2.92
N PRO A 20 13.59 5.59 2.35
CA PRO A 20 13.92 6.92 2.82
C PRO A 20 12.74 7.86 2.64
N ASP A 21 12.44 8.67 3.65
CA ASP A 21 11.48 9.77 3.53
C ASP A 21 12.04 10.81 2.56
N THR A 22 11.41 10.97 1.39
CA THR A 22 11.81 11.99 0.42
C THR A 22 10.92 13.23 0.54
N LYS A 23 11.51 14.41 0.30
CA LYS A 23 10.74 15.67 0.23
C LYS A 23 10.03 15.85 -1.12
N ILE A 24 10.37 15.03 -2.12
CA ILE A 24 9.88 15.14 -3.49
C ILE A 24 8.76 14.08 -3.69
N PRO A 25 7.49 14.51 -3.84
CA PRO A 25 6.36 13.58 -3.92
C PRO A 25 6.48 12.51 -5.00
N SER A 26 7.01 12.84 -6.18
CA SER A 26 7.18 11.89 -7.28
C SER A 26 8.22 10.81 -6.96
N GLU A 27 9.32 11.16 -6.31
CA GLU A 27 10.34 10.19 -5.91
C GLU A 27 9.82 9.23 -4.84
N ASP A 28 9.13 9.75 -3.83
CA ASP A 28 8.51 8.90 -2.79
C ASP A 28 7.50 7.91 -3.41
N ILE A 29 6.63 8.42 -4.29
CA ILE A 29 5.66 7.59 -5.03
C ILE A 29 6.37 6.50 -5.82
N MET A 30 7.43 6.84 -6.57
CA MET A 30 8.18 5.88 -7.39
C MET A 30 8.90 4.83 -6.55
N HIS A 31 9.53 5.22 -5.45
CA HIS A 31 10.18 4.29 -4.53
C HIS A 31 9.16 3.30 -3.93
N ARG A 32 7.97 3.79 -3.56
CA ARG A 32 6.90 2.93 -3.03
C ARG A 32 6.33 2.00 -4.08
N ILE A 33 6.13 2.47 -5.32
CA ILE A 33 5.73 1.61 -6.44
C ILE A 33 6.76 0.51 -6.66
N ALA A 34 8.06 0.85 -6.69
CA ALA A 34 9.14 -0.12 -6.88
C ALA A 34 9.19 -1.18 -5.78
N SER A 35 8.78 -0.84 -4.55
CA SER A 35 8.75 -1.75 -3.40
C SER A 35 7.48 -2.61 -3.28
N LEU A 36 6.41 -2.29 -4.02
CA LEU A 36 5.14 -3.03 -3.94
C LEU A 36 5.29 -4.54 -4.21
N PRO A 37 6.04 -5.00 -5.24
CA PRO A 37 6.23 -6.43 -5.47
C PRO A 37 6.89 -7.14 -4.29
N ILE A 38 7.87 -6.49 -3.66
CA ILE A 38 8.57 -7.04 -2.49
C ILE A 38 7.61 -7.14 -1.31
N TYR A 39 6.79 -6.11 -1.07
CA TYR A 39 5.78 -6.14 -0.02
C TYR A 39 4.74 -7.23 -0.26
N ILE A 40 4.22 -7.37 -1.49
CA ILE A 40 3.27 -8.43 -1.84
C ILE A 40 3.89 -9.79 -1.57
N ARG A 41 5.12 -10.05 -2.03
CA ARG A 41 5.85 -11.30 -1.74
C ARG A 41 5.92 -11.57 -0.24
N THR A 42 6.37 -10.60 0.55
CA THR A 42 6.50 -10.76 1.99
C THR A 42 5.15 -11.10 2.64
N GLN A 43 4.08 -10.39 2.28
CA GLN A 43 2.74 -10.68 2.81
C GLN A 43 2.24 -12.05 2.36
N THR A 44 2.47 -12.45 1.11
CA THR A 44 2.14 -13.78 0.62
C THR A 44 2.86 -14.86 1.42
N CYS A 45 4.16 -14.71 1.65
CA CYS A 45 4.96 -15.66 2.43
C CYS A 45 4.43 -15.77 3.88
N MET A 46 4.13 -14.64 4.51
CA MET A 46 3.58 -14.59 5.87
C MET A 46 2.18 -15.19 5.98
N GLU A 47 1.25 -14.80 5.10
CA GLU A 47 -0.17 -15.18 5.20
C GLU A 47 -0.44 -16.59 4.67
N MET A 48 0.32 -17.04 3.67
CA MET A 48 0.14 -18.37 3.08
C MET A 48 1.12 -19.42 3.63
N GLY A 49 2.04 -19.02 4.52
CA GLY A 49 3.10 -19.89 5.04
C GLY A 49 4.02 -20.40 3.94
N TRP A 50 4.25 -19.59 2.91
CA TRP A 50 5.16 -19.93 1.82
C TRP A 50 6.57 -19.44 2.16
N ASP A 51 7.58 -20.20 1.74
CA ASP A 51 8.93 -19.67 1.62
C ASP A 51 9.11 -18.95 0.27
N ASP A 52 10.23 -18.24 0.12
CA ASP A 52 10.53 -17.48 -1.08
C ASP A 52 10.65 -18.37 -2.32
N ALA A 53 11.23 -19.56 -2.17
CA ALA A 53 11.40 -20.51 -3.28
C ALA A 53 10.04 -21.01 -3.80
N LYS A 54 9.09 -21.27 -2.91
CA LYS A 54 7.71 -21.65 -3.24
C LYS A 54 6.97 -20.49 -3.89
N TYR A 55 7.11 -19.28 -3.36
CA TYR A 55 6.54 -18.07 -3.96
C TYR A 55 7.00 -17.92 -5.42
N TYR A 56 8.31 -17.90 -5.66
CA TYR A 56 8.82 -17.69 -7.01
C TYR A 56 8.42 -18.81 -7.96
N ARG A 57 8.44 -20.07 -7.52
CA ARG A 57 7.98 -21.20 -8.35
C ARG A 57 6.50 -21.08 -8.73
N LYS A 58 5.64 -20.69 -7.79
CA LYS A 58 4.20 -20.51 -8.04
C LYS A 58 3.93 -19.31 -8.96
N VAL A 59 4.54 -18.16 -8.69
CA VAL A 59 4.30 -16.92 -9.45
C VAL A 59 4.92 -16.95 -10.85
N SER A 60 6.04 -17.65 -11.05
CA SER A 60 6.64 -17.85 -12.38
C SER A 60 5.88 -18.85 -13.26
N GLY A 61 4.85 -19.52 -12.74
CA GLY A 61 4.11 -20.56 -13.46
C GLY A 61 4.82 -21.92 -13.53
N ASN A 62 5.99 -22.05 -12.88
CA ASN A 62 6.71 -23.33 -12.78
C ASN A 62 5.97 -24.36 -11.91
N VAL A 63 5.11 -23.89 -11.02
CA VAL A 63 4.21 -24.73 -10.23
C VAL A 63 2.82 -24.11 -10.28
N ILE A 64 1.82 -24.90 -10.68
CA ILE A 64 0.43 -24.46 -10.77
C ILE A 64 -0.10 -24.11 -9.37
N MET A 65 -0.68 -22.92 -9.21
CA MET A 65 -1.46 -22.57 -8.03
C MET A 65 -2.82 -23.27 -8.07
N THR A 66 -3.33 -23.71 -6.93
CA THR A 66 -4.74 -24.11 -6.88
C THR A 66 -5.63 -22.87 -7.01
N LEU A 67 -6.88 -23.05 -7.42
CA LEU A 67 -7.84 -21.94 -7.49
C LEU A 67 -7.96 -21.17 -6.15
N GLU A 68 -7.86 -21.88 -5.03
CA GLU A 68 -7.89 -21.28 -3.69
C GLU A 68 -6.62 -20.48 -3.38
N GLU A 69 -5.45 -21.01 -3.77
CA GLU A 69 -4.18 -20.28 -3.66
C GLU A 69 -4.21 -19.00 -4.51
N GLU A 70 -4.74 -19.06 -5.73
CA GLU A 70 -4.87 -17.90 -6.62
C GLU A 70 -5.78 -16.83 -6.03
N LYS A 71 -6.97 -17.22 -5.55
CA LYS A 71 -7.90 -16.28 -4.91
C LYS A 71 -7.25 -15.57 -3.74
N ARG A 72 -6.62 -16.33 -2.84
CA ARG A 72 -5.96 -15.78 -1.66
C ARG A 72 -4.77 -14.88 -2.03
N PHE A 73 -3.97 -15.28 -3.03
CA PHE A 73 -2.91 -14.43 -3.56
C PHE A 73 -3.45 -13.10 -4.10
N MET A 74 -4.54 -13.14 -4.88
CA MET A 74 -5.19 -11.95 -5.43
C MET A 74 -5.78 -11.05 -4.34
N GLU A 75 -6.34 -11.61 -3.27
CA GLU A 75 -6.78 -10.85 -2.11
C GLU A 75 -5.63 -10.10 -1.42
N ILE A 76 -4.50 -10.78 -1.21
CA ILE A 76 -3.30 -10.20 -0.59
C ILE A 76 -2.77 -9.06 -1.46
N ALA A 77 -2.63 -9.28 -2.77
CA ALA A 77 -2.20 -8.27 -3.72
C ALA A 77 -3.16 -7.06 -3.75
N SER A 78 -4.48 -7.32 -3.75
CA SER A 78 -5.51 -6.27 -3.74
C SER A 78 -5.45 -5.43 -2.47
N LYS A 79 -5.28 -6.06 -1.30
CA LYS A 79 -5.10 -5.37 -0.01
C LYS A 79 -3.84 -4.50 -0.02
N ALA A 80 -2.73 -4.99 -0.57
CA ALA A 80 -1.48 -4.24 -0.71
C ALA A 80 -1.67 -3.00 -1.59
N MET A 81 -2.29 -3.16 -2.77
CA MET A 81 -2.58 -2.07 -3.69
C MET A 81 -3.52 -1.02 -3.08
N LYS A 82 -4.54 -1.46 -2.33
CA LYS A 82 -5.44 -0.56 -1.61
C LYS A 82 -4.69 0.26 -0.56
N LYS A 83 -3.84 -0.37 0.25
CA LYS A 83 -3.01 0.33 1.25
C LYS A 83 -2.11 1.39 0.60
N TYR A 84 -1.53 1.09 -0.56
CA TYR A 84 -0.74 2.05 -1.32
C TYR A 84 -1.58 3.20 -1.90
N SER A 85 -2.76 2.91 -2.45
CA SER A 85 -3.68 3.95 -2.94
C SER A 85 -4.12 4.90 -1.82
N ASP A 86 -4.50 4.34 -0.67
CA ASP A 86 -4.88 5.10 0.53
C ASP A 86 -3.73 6.00 0.98
N TYR A 87 -2.49 5.51 0.92
CA TYR A 87 -1.31 6.32 1.21
C TYR A 87 -1.20 7.55 0.30
N VAL A 88 -1.18 7.35 -1.02
CA VAL A 88 -1.00 8.43 -1.99
C VAL A 88 -2.11 9.47 -1.84
N PHE A 89 -3.35 9.00 -1.66
CA PHE A 89 -4.50 9.86 -1.47
C PHE A 89 -4.38 10.70 -0.19
N ASN A 90 -4.06 10.07 0.94
CA ASN A 90 -3.96 10.76 2.22
C ASN A 90 -2.76 11.71 2.30
N ARG A 91 -1.62 11.33 1.73
CA ARG A 91 -0.38 12.10 1.81
C ARG A 91 -0.34 13.27 0.83
N TYR A 92 -0.80 13.08 -0.41
CA TYR A 92 -0.56 14.04 -1.50
C TYR A 92 -1.83 14.69 -2.07
N ILE A 93 -2.98 14.03 -1.97
CA ILE A 93 -4.24 14.52 -2.58
C ILE A 93 -5.11 15.25 -1.55
N LEU A 94 -5.40 14.64 -0.41
CA LEU A 94 -6.28 15.23 0.63
C LEU A 94 -5.81 16.59 1.15
N PRO A 95 -4.52 16.82 1.46
CA PRO A 95 -4.06 18.12 1.94
C PRO A 95 -4.31 19.23 0.93
N LYS A 96 -4.05 18.97 -0.36
CA LYS A 96 -4.31 19.92 -1.46
C LYS A 96 -5.80 20.25 -1.59
N ARG A 97 -6.69 19.26 -1.43
CA ARG A 97 -8.15 19.46 -1.45
C ARG A 97 -8.61 20.32 -0.26
N ARG A 98 -8.07 20.09 0.94
CA ARG A 98 -8.42 20.87 2.15
C ARG A 98 -7.98 22.33 2.02
N VAL A 99 -6.79 22.60 1.47
CA VAL A 99 -6.31 23.97 1.21
C VAL A 99 -7.20 24.68 0.19
N ARG A 100 -7.54 24.04 -0.94
CA ARG A 100 -8.44 24.62 -1.94
C ARG A 100 -9.81 24.95 -1.36
N LYS A 101 -10.43 24.04 -0.61
CA LYS A 101 -11.73 24.31 0.05
C LYS A 101 -11.68 25.49 1.03
N LYS A 102 -10.57 25.67 1.75
CA LYS A 102 -10.37 26.83 2.64
C LYS A 102 -10.17 28.13 1.86
N ALA A 103 -9.56 28.08 0.67
CA ALA A 103 -9.38 29.25 -0.17
C ALA A 103 -10.71 29.77 -0.73
N TYR A 104 -11.57 28.89 -1.25
CA TYR A 104 -12.89 29.30 -1.78
C TYR A 104 -13.82 29.88 -0.71
N LYS A 105 -13.80 29.33 0.52
CA LYS A 105 -14.56 29.88 1.67
C LYS A 105 -14.12 31.27 2.14
N LYS A 106 -13.02 31.83 1.63
CA LYS A 106 -12.57 33.20 1.95
C LYS A 106 -13.09 34.25 0.96
N PHE A 107 -13.78 33.82 -0.09
CA PHE A 107 -14.35 34.68 -1.12
C PHE A 107 -15.90 34.69 -1.10
N ASP A 108 -16.49 33.99 -0.13
CA ASP A 108 -17.91 34.09 0.27
C ASP A 108 -17.99 34.88 1.58
#